data_AF-A0A942YV75-F1
#
_entry.id   AF-A0A942YV75-F1
#
_cell.length_a   1.000
_cell.length_b   1.000
_cell.length_c   1.000
_cell.angle_alpha   90.00
_cell.angle_beta   90.00
_cell.angle_gamma   90.00
#
_symmetry.space_group_name_H-M   'P 1'
#
loop_
_entity.id
_entity.type
_entity.pdbx_description
1 polymer ?
#
loop_
_entity_poly.entity_id
_entity_poly.type
_entity_poly.pdbx_seq_one_letter_code
_entity_poly.pdbx_strand_id
1 'polypeptide(L)' 'MILIIIGFLIIFGYEWTYLKSKKRKKRTYWIVFGIIGASFIYCLSTVLFEHMPSPSDMIQFLFEPIQQKILG' A
#
# COMPACT_ATOMS: atom_id res chain seq x y z
N MET A 1 -7.05 1.95 11.14
CA MET A 1 -6.00 0.91 11.32
C MET A 1 -6.52 -0.51 11.12
N ILE A 2 -7.52 -0.97 11.87
CA ILE A 2 -8.03 -2.36 11.77
C ILE A 2 -8.43 -2.76 10.34
N LEU A 3 -9.19 -1.91 9.63
CA LEU A 3 -9.57 -2.18 8.23
C LEU A 3 -8.37 -2.26 7.29
N ILE A 4 -7.35 -1.43 7.50
CA ILE A 4 -6.11 -1.43 6.72
C ILE A 4 -5.35 -2.74 6.96
N ILE A 5 -5.21 -3.14 8.22
CA ILE A 5 -4.56 -4.41 8.60
C ILE A 5 -5.28 -5.60 7.97
N ILE A 6 -6.62 -5.62 8.01
CA ILE A 6 -7.43 -6.67 7.37
C ILE A 6 -7.20 -6.68 5.85
N GLY A 7 -7.16 -5.51 5.21
CA GLY A 7 -6.85 -5.39 3.78
C GLY A 7 -5.48 -5.97 3.43
N PHE A 8 -4.45 -5.64 4.21
CA PHE A 8 -3.10 -6.19 4.02
C PHE A 8 -3.06 -7.71 4.23
N LEU A 9 -3.80 -8.25 5.20
CA LEU A 9 -3.91 -9.70 5.41
C LEU A 9 -4.57 -10.43 4.22
N ILE A 10 -5.61 -9.84 3.63
CA ILE A 10 -6.26 -10.39 2.44
C ILE A 10 -5.31 -10.38 1.25
N ILE A 11 -4.65 -9.25 0.98
CA ILE A 11 -3.67 -9.12 -0.11
C ILE A 11 -2.53 -10.13 0.06
N PHE A 12 -2.01 -10.24 1.27
CA PHE A 12 -0.97 -11.21 1.61
C PHE A 12 -1.40 -12.65 1.35
N GLY A 13 -2.60 -13.04 1.80
CA GLY A 13 -3.14 -14.38 1.57
C GLY A 13 -3.35 -14.69 0.08
N TYR A 14 -3.84 -13.70 -0.68
CA TYR A 14 -4.03 -13.81 -2.13
C TYR A 14 -2.71 -13.99 -2.87
N GLU A 15 -1.74 -13.10 -2.62
CA GLU A 15 -0.41 -13.16 -3.23
C GLU A 15 0.35 -14.43 -2.85
N TRP A 16 0.26 -14.86 -1.59
CA TRP A 16 0.86 -16.12 -1.14
C TRP A 16 0.29 -17.33 -1.90
N THR A 17 -1.04 -17.38 -2.04
CA THR A 17 -1.73 -18.46 -2.77
C THR A 17 -1.35 -18.43 -4.25
N TYR A 18 -1.28 -17.24 -4.86
CA TYR A 18 -0.86 -17.07 -6.25
C TYR A 18 0.58 -17.53 -6.49
N LEU A 19 1.51 -17.08 -5.65
CA LEU A 19 2.92 -17.43 -5.75
C LEU A 19 3.15 -18.94 -5.55
N LYS A 20 2.40 -19.55 -4.60
CA LYS A 20 2.48 -20.98 -4.29
C LYS A 20 1.88 -21.83 -5.42
N SER A 21 0.72 -21.42 -5.94
CA SER A 21 0.06 -22.08 -7.07
C SER A 21 0.94 -22.07 -8.33
N LYS A 22 1.59 -20.94 -8.62
CA LYS A 22 2.49 -20.82 -9.80
C LYS A 22 3.92 -21.30 -9.57
N LYS A 23 4.25 -21.93 -8.42
CA LYS A 23 5.61 -22.38 -8.06
C LYS A 23 6.71 -21.37 -8.41
N ARG A 24 6.47 -20.09 -8.09
CA ARG A 24 7.38 -19.00 -8.49
C ARG A 24 8.70 -19.08 -7.71
N LYS A 25 9.78 -18.56 -8.31
CA LYS A 25 11.12 -18.56 -7.70
C LYS A 25 11.09 -17.82 -6.35
N LYS A 26 11.93 -18.26 -5.39
CA LYS A 26 12.07 -17.65 -4.05
C LYS A 26 12.37 -16.14 -4.09
N ARG A 27 13.01 -15.66 -5.17
CA ARG A 27 13.28 -14.23 -5.39
C ARG A 27 11.99 -13.42 -5.58
N THR A 28 10.99 -13.95 -6.28
CA THR A 28 9.70 -13.29 -6.49
C THR A 28 8.93 -13.16 -5.18
N TYR A 29 9.00 -14.18 -4.31
CA TYR A 29 8.45 -14.10 -2.96
C TYR A 29 9.06 -12.96 -2.16
N TRP A 30 10.38 -12.85 -2.14
CA TRP A 30 11.07 -11.77 -1.42
C TRP A 30 10.68 -10.37 -1.91
N ILE A 31 10.55 -10.19 -3.23
CA ILE A 31 10.14 -8.90 -3.79
C ILE A 31 8.70 -8.56 -3.40
N VAL A 32 7.77 -9.50 -3.59
CA VAL A 32 6.35 -9.27 -3.28
C VAL A 32 6.14 -9.01 -1.80
N PHE A 33 6.72 -9.84 -0.93
CA PHE A 33 6.66 -9.65 0.51
C PHE A 33 7.37 -8.37 0.97
N GLY A 34 8.49 -8.03 0.34
CA GLY A 34 9.22 -6.79 0.62
C GLY A 34 8.37 -5.55 0.30
N ILE A 35 7.70 -5.53 -0.85
CA ILE A 35 6.82 -4.41 -1.24
C ILE A 35 5.59 -4.32 -0.33
N ILE A 36 4.93 -5.46 -0.04
CA ILE A 36 3.78 -5.50 0.87
C ILE A 36 4.20 -5.02 2.27
N GLY A 37 5.33 -5.51 2.78
CA GLY A 37 5.87 -5.12 4.08
C GLY A 37 6.26 -3.65 4.16
N ALA A 38 6.96 -3.14 3.14
CA ALA A 38 7.32 -1.72 3.07
C ALA A 38 6.08 -0.82 3.02
N SER A 39 5.05 -1.21 2.25
CA SER A 39 3.79 -0.48 2.17
C SER A 39 3.03 -0.50 3.50
N PHE A 40 3.06 -1.63 4.20
CA PHE A 40 2.47 -1.75 5.53
C PHE A 40 3.20 -0.88 6.55
N ILE A 41 4.54 -0.91 6.56
CA ILE A 41 5.37 -0.06 7.43
C ILE A 41 5.10 1.41 7.14
N TYR A 42 5.02 1.82 5.88
CA TYR A 42 4.69 3.20 5.51
C TYR A 42 3.32 3.62 6.08
N CYS A 43 2.29 2.79 5.89
CA CYS A 43 0.97 3.03 6.50
C CYS A 43 1.05 3.08 8.04
N LEU A 44 1.85 2.22 8.66
CA LEU A 44 2.03 2.23 10.12
C LEU A 44 2.72 3.52 10.58
N SER A 45 3.75 3.96 9.86
CA SER A 45 4.47 5.20 10.12
C SER A 45 3.58 6.43 10.00
N THR A 46 2.68 6.48 9.02
CA THR A 46 1.71 7.60 8.91
C THR A 46 0.74 7.68 10.08
N VAL A 47 0.55 6.59 10.84
CA VAL A 47 -0.28 6.61 12.05
C VAL A 47 0.54 6.86 13.31
N LEU A 48 1.77 6.35 13.38
CA LEU A 48 2.66 6.53 14.53
C LEU A 48 3.30 7.93 14.56
N PHE A 49 3.47 8.55 13.39
CA PHE A 49 4.02 9.88 13.23
C PHE A 49 2.95 10.81 12.66
N GLU A 50 2.24 11.52 13.54
CA GLU A 50 1.14 12.45 13.21
C GLU A 50 1.53 13.58 12.23
N HIS A 51 2.83 13.82 12.01
CA HIS A 51 3.36 14.83 11.10
C HIS A 51 3.71 14.31 9.70
N MET A 52 3.56 13.01 9.41
CA MET A 52 3.79 12.51 8.05
C MET A 52 2.56 12.74 7.17
N PRO A 53 2.75 13.26 5.94
CA PRO A 53 1.65 13.40 4.99
C PRO A 53 1.02 12.04 4.76
N SER A 54 -0.29 11.97 4.97
CA SER A 54 -1.02 10.74 4.74
C SER A 54 -1.07 10.44 3.24
N PRO A 55 -1.30 9.18 2.85
CA PRO A 55 -1.44 8.83 1.43
C PRO A 55 -2.56 9.64 0.76
N SER A 56 -3.60 10.00 1.51
CA SER A 56 -4.69 10.86 1.07
C SER A 56 -4.22 12.27 0.72
N ASP A 57 -3.31 12.84 1.52
CA ASP A 57 -2.76 14.18 1.29
C ASP A 57 -1.87 14.19 0.03
N MET A 58 -1.12 13.11 -0.22
CA MET A 58 -0.36 12.96 -1.47
C MET A 58 -1.27 12.86 -2.69
N ILE A 59 -2.36 12.11 -2.60
CA ILE A 59 -3.37 12.03 -3.67
C ILE A 59 -3.96 13.42 -3.89
N GLN A 60 -4.36 14.11 -2.83
CA GLN A 60 -4.96 15.44 -2.92
C GLN A 60 -4.01 16.44 -3.58
N PHE A 61 -2.73 16.45 -3.19
CA PHE A 61 -1.68 17.26 -3.82
C PHE A 61 -1.49 16.94 -5.32
N LEU A 62 -1.51 15.65 -5.69
CA LEU A 62 -1.34 15.23 -7.09
C LEU A 62 -2.54 15.64 -7.97
N PHE A 63 -3.75 15.58 -7.42
CA PHE A 63 -4.99 15.84 -8.15
C PHE A 63 -5.49 17.28 -8.01
N GLU A 64 -4.93 18.09 -7.12
CA GLU A 64 -5.19 19.52 -6.95
C GLU A 64 -5.18 20.31 -8.28
N PRO A 65 -4.15 20.18 -9.16
CA PRO A 65 -4.11 20.91 -10.42
C PRO A 65 -5.20 20.45 -11.41
N ILE A 66 -5.65 19.21 -11.31
CA ILE A 66 -6.72 18.66 -12.14
C ILE A 66 -8.08 19.16 -11.64
N GLN A 67 -8.29 19.20 -10.32
CA GLN A 67 -9.51 19.74 -9.72
C GLN A 67 -9.69 21.23 -10.04
N GLN A 68 -8.62 22.04 -9.95
CA GLN A 68 -8.70 23.46 -10.31
C GLN A 68 -9.05 23.69 -11.79
N LYS A 69 -8.69 22.76 -12.67
CA LYS A 69 -8.97 22.85 -14.11
C LYS A 69 -10.36 22.34 -14.51
N ILE A 70 -11.04 21.60 -13.62
CA ILE A 70 -12.39 21.06 -13.83
C ILE A 70 -13.45 21.93 -13.12
N LEU A 71 -13.09 22.54 -11.99
CA LEU A 71 -13.98 23.40 -11.19
C LEU A 71 -13.83 24.90 -11.49
N GLY A 72 -12.77 25.31 -12.21
CA GLY A 72 -12.60 26.65 -12.78
C GLY A 72 -13.00 26.69 -14.25
#